data_AF-A0A261A7A2-F1
#
_entry.id   AF-A0A261A7A2-F1
#
_cell.length_a   1.000
_cell.length_b   1.000
_cell.length_c   1.000
_cell.angle_alpha   90.00
_cell.angle_beta   90.00
_cell.angle_gamma   90.00
#
_symmetry.space_group_name_H-M   'P 1'
#
loop_
_entity.id
_entity.type
_entity.pdbx_description
1 polymer ?
#
loop_
_entity_poly.entity_id
_entity_poly.type
_entity_poly.pdbx_seq_one_letter_code
_entity_poly.pdbx_strand_id
1 'polypeptide(L)'
;EDTRIYFQDNANGCTMSWGDSNSINFDNECYIDVFLREFTIIMKHHWRPVLNSVSVDMWGKKDYSDLDKIFNKINHLQSEKIRFEECNPIKIGKLFSFFDAKCLNKIVIENCFMANSNEDLLPITSTEHWKSARCVVYKGKKFRPRIQDFLHFSDVEIEFNLIPLQDLISLKENFLKSPTLTRFEIRSYDYIGKRLPAIFGDPSTQSNNEWFFRIPNSKDVVHLTESLLDINFNRVKMEDVPVGAVIKY
;
A
#
# COMPACT_ATOMS: atom_id res chain seq x y z
N GLU A 1 -6.46 -5.49 -25.38
CA GLU A 1 -5.00 -5.58 -25.30
C GLU A 1 -4.49 -4.34 -24.60
N ASP A 2 -3.57 -4.50 -23.64
CA ASP A 2 -2.96 -3.36 -22.96
C ASP A 2 -1.81 -2.85 -23.82
N THR A 3 -1.99 -1.71 -24.49
CA THR A 3 -0.91 -1.06 -25.25
C THR A 3 0.09 -0.47 -24.27
N ARG A 4 1.34 -0.92 -24.33
CA ARG A 4 2.45 -0.35 -23.56
C ARG A 4 3.28 0.55 -24.46
N ILE A 5 3.60 1.73 -23.96
CA ILE A 5 4.51 2.69 -24.59
C ILE A 5 5.74 2.78 -23.70
N TYR A 6 6.91 2.53 -24.29
CA TYR A 6 8.19 2.59 -23.62
C TYR A 6 8.98 3.78 -24.13
N PHE A 7 9.67 4.45 -23.22
CA PHE A 7 10.62 5.52 -23.54
C PHE A 7 11.97 5.09 -22.98
N GLN A 8 12.97 4.97 -23.86
CA GLN A 8 14.30 4.52 -23.49
C GLN A 8 15.33 5.58 -23.91
N ASP A 9 16.22 5.91 -22.97
CA ASP A 9 17.41 6.71 -23.25
C ASP A 9 18.42 5.87 -24.06
N ASN A 10 18.99 6.48 -25.09
CA ASN A 10 20.04 5.87 -25.90
C ASN A 10 21.18 6.88 -26.13
N ALA A 11 22.34 6.41 -26.60
CA ALA A 11 23.55 7.24 -26.67
C ALA A 11 23.40 8.57 -27.45
N ASN A 12 22.42 8.64 -28.36
CA ASN A 12 22.22 9.78 -29.25
C ASN A 12 20.81 10.41 -29.10
N GLY A 13 20.04 10.09 -28.06
CA GLY A 13 18.68 10.63 -27.88
C GLY A 13 17.72 9.66 -27.20
N CYS A 14 16.51 9.53 -27.75
CA CYS A 14 15.45 8.72 -27.16
C CYS A 14 14.80 7.78 -28.17
N THR A 15 14.48 6.55 -27.76
CA THR A 15 13.60 5.65 -28.52
C THR A 15 12.26 5.52 -27.80
N MET A 16 11.18 5.84 -28.51
CA MET A 16 9.82 5.50 -28.10
C MET A 16 9.37 4.25 -28.82
N SER A 17 8.84 3.24 -28.13
CA SER A 17 8.33 2.01 -28.75
C SER A 17 6.98 1.57 -28.19
N TRP A 18 6.17 0.92 -29.02
CA TRP A 18 4.87 0.39 -28.61
C TRP A 18 4.43 -0.81 -29.46
N GLY A 19 3.67 -1.71 -28.85
CA GLY A 19 3.37 -3.02 -29.45
C GLY A 19 4.66 -3.83 -29.70
N ASP A 20 4.57 -4.83 -30.56
CA ASP A 20 5.69 -5.76 -30.77
C ASP A 20 6.75 -5.25 -31.77
N SER A 21 6.42 -4.24 -32.58
CA SER A 21 7.26 -3.85 -33.73
C SER A 21 7.34 -2.35 -34.02
N ASN A 22 6.60 -1.49 -33.32
CA ASN A 22 6.62 -0.05 -33.62
C ASN A 22 7.62 0.68 -32.74
N SER A 23 8.43 1.53 -33.36
CA SER A 23 9.32 2.45 -32.66
C SER A 23 9.58 3.72 -33.47
N ILE A 24 9.90 4.79 -32.75
CA ILE A 24 10.35 6.07 -33.29
C ILE A 24 11.61 6.48 -32.52
N ASN A 25 12.64 6.89 -33.24
CA ASN A 25 13.85 7.46 -32.66
C ASN A 25 13.79 9.00 -32.75
N PHE A 26 14.13 9.65 -31.65
CA PHE A 26 14.25 11.09 -31.53
C PHE A 26 15.73 11.42 -31.34
N ASP A 27 16.41 11.72 -32.44
CA ASP A 27 17.84 12.01 -32.45
C ASP A 27 18.14 13.38 -31.81
N ASN A 28 19.15 13.42 -30.94
CA ASN A 28 19.59 14.57 -30.17
C ASN A 28 18.51 15.19 -29.25
N GLU A 29 17.45 14.45 -28.93
CA GLU A 29 16.43 14.86 -27.95
C GLU A 29 16.59 14.16 -26.61
N CYS A 30 16.42 14.91 -25.53
CA CYS A 30 16.40 14.37 -24.16
C CYS A 30 15.16 13.50 -23.95
N TYR A 31 15.33 12.25 -23.51
CA TYR A 31 14.22 11.30 -23.32
C TYR A 31 13.14 11.81 -22.33
N ILE A 32 13.53 12.61 -21.33
CA ILE A 32 12.60 13.23 -20.38
C ILE A 32 11.67 14.22 -21.10
N ASP A 33 12.22 15.01 -22.02
CA ASP A 33 11.43 16.00 -22.76
C ASP A 33 10.48 15.33 -23.75
N VAL A 34 10.96 14.28 -24.43
CA VAL A 34 10.12 13.43 -25.29
C VAL A 34 9.00 12.81 -24.45
N PHE A 35 9.32 12.15 -23.34
CA PHE A 35 8.33 11.54 -22.44
C PHE A 35 7.28 12.55 -22.00
N LEU A 36 7.66 13.74 -21.52
CA LEU A 36 6.72 14.73 -21.00
C LEU A 36 5.81 15.29 -22.09
N ARG A 37 6.34 15.50 -23.30
CA ARG A 37 5.55 15.93 -24.46
C ARG A 37 4.48 14.89 -24.81
N GLU A 38 4.88 13.63 -24.96
CA GLU A 38 3.96 12.55 -25.31
C GLU A 38 2.97 12.26 -24.17
N PHE A 39 3.43 12.25 -22.92
CA PHE A 39 2.58 12.09 -21.74
C PHE A 39 1.52 13.18 -21.66
N THR A 40 1.86 14.44 -21.98
CA THR A 40 0.89 15.54 -22.04
C THR A 40 -0.19 15.30 -23.09
N ILE A 41 0.19 14.80 -24.28
CA ILE A 41 -0.76 14.47 -25.35
C ILE A 41 -1.68 13.33 -24.93
N ILE A 42 -1.13 12.29 -24.29
CA ILE A 42 -1.89 11.15 -23.76
C ILE A 42 -2.89 11.64 -22.72
N MET A 43 -2.44 12.43 -21.74
CA MET A 43 -3.32 12.95 -20.68
C MET A 43 -4.42 13.87 -21.21
N LYS A 44 -4.16 14.63 -22.28
CA LYS A 44 -5.17 15.48 -22.95
C LYS A 44 -6.31 14.67 -23.58
N HIS A 45 -6.03 13.46 -24.07
CA HIS A 45 -7.02 12.57 -24.69
C HIS A 45 -7.49 11.46 -23.73
N HIS A 46 -6.96 11.41 -22.51
CA HIS A 46 -7.39 10.49 -21.49
C HIS A 46 -8.79 10.87 -21.00
N TRP A 47 -9.66 9.87 -20.84
CA TRP A 47 -11.10 10.08 -20.59
C TRP A 47 -11.42 10.80 -19.27
N ARG A 48 -10.47 10.84 -18.33
CA ARG A 48 -10.55 11.63 -17.09
C ARG A 48 -9.16 12.15 -16.67
N PRO A 49 -9.04 13.23 -15.90
CA PRO A 49 -7.74 13.75 -15.48
C PRO A 49 -7.01 12.86 -14.45
N VAL A 50 -7.74 11.96 -13.77
CA VAL A 50 -7.20 11.11 -12.71
C VAL A 50 -6.72 9.76 -13.27
N LEU A 51 -5.45 9.44 -13.04
CA LEU A 51 -4.87 8.14 -13.38
C LEU A 51 -5.37 7.04 -12.43
N ASN A 52 -5.55 5.84 -12.96
CA ASN A 52 -5.93 4.68 -12.14
C ASN A 52 -4.79 4.27 -11.20
N SER A 53 -3.55 4.34 -11.67
CA SER A 53 -2.36 3.96 -10.91
C SER A 53 -1.11 4.60 -11.49
N VAL A 54 -0.20 4.97 -10.61
CA VAL A 54 1.19 5.36 -10.95
C VAL A 54 2.13 4.46 -10.15
N SER A 55 3.18 3.94 -10.79
CA SER A 55 4.22 3.15 -10.11
C SER A 55 5.57 3.83 -10.25
N VAL A 56 6.35 3.82 -9.18
CA VAL A 56 7.75 4.22 -9.18
C VAL A 56 8.57 3.06 -8.64
N ASP A 57 9.37 2.46 -9.52
CA ASP A 57 10.15 1.27 -9.20
C ASP A 57 11.65 1.60 -9.29
N MET A 58 12.37 1.46 -8.17
CA MET A 58 13.78 1.86 -8.02
C MET A 58 14.71 0.66 -7.81
N TRP A 59 14.92 -0.12 -8.87
CA TRP A 59 15.73 -1.34 -8.84
C TRP A 59 17.24 -1.13 -8.68
N GLY A 60 17.77 -1.53 -7.53
CA GLY A 60 19.21 -1.54 -7.25
C GLY A 60 19.84 -0.14 -7.07
N LYS A 61 21.18 -0.10 -6.98
CA LYS A 61 21.96 1.12 -6.71
C LYS A 61 22.23 1.92 -7.99
N LYS A 62 21.19 2.52 -8.57
CA LYS A 62 21.28 3.42 -9.73
C LYS A 62 21.15 4.89 -9.34
N ASP A 63 21.55 5.78 -10.23
CA ASP A 63 21.16 7.19 -10.14
C ASP A 63 19.70 7.33 -10.59
N TYR A 64 18.93 8.06 -9.80
CA TYR A 64 17.51 8.37 -10.04
C TYR A 64 17.24 9.87 -10.03
N SER A 65 18.27 10.69 -10.28
CA SER A 65 18.17 12.14 -10.43
C SER A 65 17.16 12.55 -11.50
N ASP A 66 17.01 11.73 -12.55
CA ASP A 66 16.03 11.97 -13.60
C ASP A 66 14.58 11.84 -13.13
N LEU A 67 14.28 11.00 -12.14
CA LEU A 67 12.94 10.95 -11.54
C LEU A 67 12.59 12.30 -10.93
N ASP A 68 13.53 12.95 -10.23
CA ASP A 68 13.29 14.28 -9.67
C ASP A 68 13.01 15.29 -10.79
N LYS A 69 13.71 15.22 -11.93
CA LYS A 69 13.45 16.09 -13.09
C LYS A 69 12.06 15.86 -13.69
N ILE A 70 11.68 14.60 -13.88
CA ILE A 70 10.35 14.22 -14.42
C ILE A 70 9.25 14.75 -13.50
N PHE A 71 9.32 14.43 -12.21
CA PHE A 71 8.29 14.82 -11.26
C PHE A 71 8.23 16.32 -11.02
N ASN A 72 9.36 17.04 -11.01
CA ASN A 72 9.36 18.50 -10.95
C ASN A 72 8.67 19.15 -12.16
N LYS A 73 8.79 18.54 -13.35
CA LYS A 73 8.12 19.06 -14.57
C LYS A 73 6.64 18.69 -14.62
N ILE A 74 6.24 17.53 -14.10
CA ILE A 74 4.82 17.15 -13.96
C ILE A 74 4.14 18.00 -12.88
N ASN A 75 4.84 18.25 -11.77
CA ASN A 75 4.46 19.05 -10.61
C ASN A 75 3.23 18.57 -9.81
N HIS A 76 2.11 18.23 -10.47
CA HIS A 76 0.86 17.84 -9.82
C HIS A 76 0.14 16.73 -10.59
N LEU A 77 0.21 15.50 -10.07
CA LEU A 77 -0.37 14.32 -10.69
C LEU A 77 -1.55 13.78 -9.89
N GLN A 78 -2.71 13.67 -10.53
CA GLN A 78 -3.89 13.07 -9.92
C GLN A 78 -3.89 11.56 -10.17
N SER A 79 -3.86 10.77 -9.11
CA SER A 79 -3.89 9.30 -9.20
C SER A 79 -4.70 8.67 -8.08
N GLU A 80 -5.51 7.66 -8.40
CA GLU A 80 -6.27 6.87 -7.42
C GLU A 80 -5.37 5.91 -6.62
N LYS A 81 -4.29 5.44 -7.24
CA LYS A 81 -3.33 4.51 -6.62
C LYS A 81 -1.90 4.97 -6.89
N ILE A 82 -1.05 4.88 -5.89
CA ILE A 82 0.39 5.04 -6.06
C ILE A 82 1.09 3.79 -5.53
N ARG A 83 2.05 3.29 -6.30
CA ARG A 83 2.91 2.17 -5.93
C ARG A 83 4.37 2.63 -5.90
N PHE A 84 5.06 2.27 -4.83
CA PHE A 84 6.51 2.41 -4.69
C PHE A 84 7.13 1.03 -4.49
N GLU A 85 8.16 0.74 -5.25
CA GLU A 85 8.90 -0.52 -5.21
C GLU A 85 10.39 -0.26 -5.05
N GLU A 86 11.01 -0.93 -4.08
CA GLU A 86 12.43 -0.73 -3.74
C GLU A 86 12.78 0.75 -3.48
N CYS A 87 11.92 1.47 -2.74
CA CYS A 87 12.16 2.87 -2.36
C CYS A 87 12.41 2.99 -0.85
N ASN A 88 13.27 3.93 -0.43
CA ASN A 88 13.41 4.29 0.98
C ASN A 88 12.36 5.34 1.41
N PRO A 89 12.06 5.48 2.72
CA PRO A 89 11.01 6.39 3.19
C PRO A 89 11.22 7.85 2.83
N ILE A 90 12.47 8.33 2.86
CA ILE A 90 12.80 9.73 2.53
C ILE A 90 12.41 10.03 1.07
N LYS A 91 12.74 9.13 0.15
CA LYS A 91 12.40 9.28 -1.27
C LYS A 91 10.90 9.17 -1.50
N ILE A 92 10.22 8.23 -0.83
CA ILE A 92 8.75 8.10 -0.91
C ILE A 92 8.08 9.39 -0.42
N GLY A 93 8.48 9.90 0.74
CA GLY A 93 7.96 11.14 1.31
C GLY A 93 8.13 12.34 0.39
N LYS A 94 9.31 12.48 -0.24
CA LYS A 94 9.56 13.50 -1.27
C LYS A 94 8.68 13.28 -2.50
N LEU A 95 8.50 12.05 -2.96
CA LEU A 95 7.71 11.77 -4.16
C LEU A 95 6.21 12.01 -3.93
N PHE A 96 5.70 11.86 -2.70
CA PHE A 96 4.31 12.18 -2.40
C PHE A 96 3.94 13.64 -2.73
N SER A 97 4.86 14.60 -2.61
CA SER A 97 4.52 16.01 -2.87
C SER A 97 4.10 16.29 -4.32
N PHE A 98 4.36 15.37 -5.26
CA PHE A 98 3.96 15.51 -6.65
C PHE A 98 2.56 14.96 -6.96
N PHE A 99 1.88 14.36 -5.97
CA PHE A 99 0.58 13.76 -6.16
C PHE A 99 -0.52 14.56 -5.45
N ASP A 100 -1.74 14.52 -5.99
CA ASP A 100 -2.90 15.08 -5.32
C ASP A 100 -3.44 14.12 -4.24
N ALA A 101 -3.26 14.47 -2.97
CA ALA A 101 -3.74 13.65 -1.85
C ALA A 101 -5.27 13.42 -1.89
N LYS A 102 -6.05 14.35 -2.45
CA LYS A 102 -7.52 14.24 -2.49
C LYS A 102 -8.01 13.17 -3.46
N CYS A 103 -7.22 12.87 -4.49
CA CYS A 103 -7.53 11.82 -5.45
C CYS A 103 -7.04 10.44 -5.00
N LEU A 104 -6.12 10.40 -4.05
CA LEU A 104 -5.42 9.17 -3.67
C LEU A 104 -6.29 8.28 -2.77
N ASN A 105 -6.66 7.11 -3.29
CA ASN A 105 -7.43 6.12 -2.55
C ASN A 105 -6.53 5.02 -1.97
N LYS A 106 -5.48 4.60 -2.68
CA LYS A 106 -4.62 3.47 -2.28
C LYS A 106 -3.13 3.77 -2.39
N ILE A 107 -2.40 3.49 -1.31
CA ILE A 107 -0.94 3.49 -1.26
C ILE A 107 -0.45 2.05 -1.28
N VAL A 108 0.55 1.75 -2.11
CA VAL A 108 1.25 0.47 -2.11
C VAL A 108 2.75 0.74 -1.98
N ILE A 109 3.37 0.19 -0.96
CA ILE A 109 4.81 0.31 -0.70
C ILE A 109 5.34 -1.11 -0.55
N GLU A 110 6.15 -1.53 -1.51
CA GLU A 110 6.72 -2.89 -1.57
C GLU A 110 8.24 -2.83 -1.59
N ASN A 111 8.85 -3.78 -0.88
CA ASN A 111 10.30 -3.88 -0.70
C ASN A 111 10.95 -2.58 -0.19
N CYS A 112 10.23 -1.80 0.62
CA CYS A 112 10.77 -0.59 1.22
C CYS A 112 11.97 -0.94 2.12
N PHE A 113 13.08 -0.22 1.92
CA PHE A 113 14.31 -0.46 2.65
C PHE A 113 14.76 0.81 3.38
N MET A 114 15.34 0.62 4.56
CA MET A 114 16.04 1.69 5.27
C MET A 114 17.50 1.72 4.78
N ALA A 115 18.00 2.90 4.41
CA ALA A 115 19.42 3.04 4.09
C ALA A 115 20.27 2.92 5.37
N ASN A 116 19.76 3.42 6.50
CA ASN A 116 20.45 3.45 7.79
C ASN A 116 19.56 2.89 8.92
N SER A 117 20.15 2.35 9.99
CA SER A 117 19.41 1.75 11.12
C SER A 117 18.52 2.71 11.91
N ASN A 118 18.75 4.02 11.77
CA ASN A 118 18.02 5.06 12.50
C ASN A 118 16.86 5.66 11.67
N GLU A 119 16.66 5.21 10.43
CA GLU A 119 15.52 5.66 9.63
C GLU A 119 14.22 5.03 10.12
N ASP A 120 13.15 5.79 9.99
CA ASP A 120 11.79 5.38 10.31
C ASP A 120 10.82 5.78 9.20
N LEU A 121 9.52 5.56 9.42
CA LEU A 121 8.48 5.92 8.45
C LEU A 121 7.98 7.35 8.59
N LEU A 122 8.55 8.20 9.47
CA LEU A 122 8.08 9.57 9.64
C LEU A 122 8.01 10.37 8.34
N PRO A 123 8.96 10.26 7.39
CA PRO A 123 8.87 10.96 6.11
C PRO A 123 7.62 10.61 5.29
N ILE A 124 7.04 9.43 5.52
CA ILE A 124 5.82 8.94 4.87
C ILE A 124 4.61 9.26 5.74
N THR A 125 4.60 8.83 7.00
CA THR A 125 3.43 8.89 7.89
C THR A 125 3.01 10.32 8.25
N SER A 126 3.94 11.28 8.14
CA SER A 126 3.66 12.69 8.39
C SER A 126 2.91 13.37 7.24
N THR A 127 2.88 12.79 6.04
CA THR A 127 2.28 13.38 4.84
C THR A 127 0.76 13.40 4.88
N GLU A 128 0.15 14.34 4.18
CA GLU A 128 -1.31 14.37 3.99
C GLU A 128 -1.80 13.16 3.21
N HIS A 129 -1.03 12.68 2.24
CA HIS A 129 -1.30 11.49 1.43
C HIS A 129 -1.49 10.25 2.30
N TRP A 130 -0.56 10.01 3.22
CA TRP A 130 -0.67 8.89 4.16
C TRP A 130 -1.89 9.01 5.07
N LYS A 131 -2.17 10.21 5.56
CA LYS A 131 -3.28 10.46 6.52
C LYS A 131 -4.67 10.42 5.88
N SER A 132 -4.77 10.64 4.56
CA SER A 132 -6.05 10.78 3.85
C SER A 132 -6.42 9.57 2.98
N ALA A 133 -5.42 8.79 2.52
CA ALA A 133 -5.70 7.61 1.72
C ALA A 133 -6.54 6.59 2.50
N ARG A 134 -7.41 5.88 1.78
CA ARG A 134 -8.34 4.90 2.37
C ARG A 134 -7.68 3.54 2.61
N CYS A 135 -6.80 3.14 1.71
CA CYS A 135 -6.21 1.80 1.68
C CYS A 135 -4.69 1.87 1.66
N VAL A 136 -4.03 0.93 2.34
CA VAL A 136 -2.58 0.79 2.30
C VAL A 136 -2.14 -0.67 2.20
N VAL A 137 -1.13 -0.91 1.37
CA VAL A 137 -0.33 -2.14 1.37
C VAL A 137 1.10 -1.73 1.71
N TYR A 138 1.65 -2.28 2.78
CA TYR A 138 3.03 -2.00 3.20
C TYR A 138 3.80 -3.30 3.44
N LYS A 139 4.81 -3.54 2.61
CA LYS A 139 5.73 -4.67 2.69
C LYS A 139 7.16 -4.15 2.77
N GLY A 140 7.65 -3.95 3.98
CA GLY A 140 9.00 -3.42 4.24
C GLY A 140 9.99 -4.52 4.60
N LYS A 141 11.27 -4.31 4.27
CA LYS A 141 12.35 -5.22 4.66
C LYS A 141 12.98 -4.77 5.99
N LYS A 142 13.08 -5.70 6.95
CA LYS A 142 13.88 -5.54 8.18
C LYS A 142 13.53 -4.31 9.03
N PHE A 143 12.30 -3.82 8.91
CA PHE A 143 11.77 -2.72 9.70
C PHE A 143 10.45 -3.13 10.33
N ARG A 144 10.21 -2.68 11.56
CA ARG A 144 8.98 -2.95 12.28
C ARG A 144 8.14 -1.67 12.40
N PRO A 145 7.15 -1.46 11.51
CA PRO A 145 6.20 -0.36 11.70
C PRO A 145 5.46 -0.44 13.02
N ARG A 146 4.99 0.72 13.50
CA ARG A 146 4.05 0.77 14.62
C ARG A 146 2.66 0.57 14.05
N ILE A 147 1.88 -0.35 14.61
CA ILE A 147 0.54 -0.65 14.11
C ILE A 147 -0.37 0.60 14.15
N GLN A 148 -0.13 1.50 15.10
CA GLN A 148 -0.87 2.75 15.28
C GLN A 148 -0.78 3.67 14.07
N ASP A 149 0.31 3.60 13.30
CA ASP A 149 0.50 4.40 12.08
C ASP A 149 -0.44 3.96 10.93
N PHE A 150 -1.21 2.88 11.12
CA PHE A 150 -2.08 2.27 10.11
C PHE A 150 -3.55 2.23 10.51
N LEU A 151 -3.91 2.62 11.73
CA LEU A 151 -5.27 2.42 12.26
C LEU A 151 -6.31 3.39 11.68
N HIS A 152 -5.89 4.47 11.02
CA HIS A 152 -6.79 5.43 10.37
C HIS A 152 -7.27 4.97 8.99
N PHE A 153 -6.56 4.02 8.36
CA PHE A 153 -6.98 3.43 7.10
C PHE A 153 -8.23 2.57 7.27
N SER A 154 -8.95 2.34 6.18
CA SER A 154 -10.10 1.43 6.16
C SER A 154 -9.71 -0.01 5.82
N ASP A 155 -8.72 -0.16 4.94
CA ASP A 155 -8.22 -1.45 4.45
C ASP A 155 -6.69 -1.45 4.49
N VAL A 156 -6.12 -2.40 5.23
CA VAL A 156 -4.69 -2.49 5.51
C VAL A 156 -4.19 -3.88 5.18
N GLU A 157 -3.07 -3.96 4.46
CA GLU A 157 -2.28 -5.17 4.29
C GLU A 157 -0.83 -4.84 4.67
N ILE A 158 -0.29 -5.52 5.68
CA ILE A 158 1.07 -5.31 6.13
C ILE A 158 1.84 -6.61 6.32
N GLU A 159 3.15 -6.51 6.15
CA GLU A 159 4.09 -7.60 6.37
C GLU A 159 5.03 -7.26 7.53
N PHE A 160 5.06 -8.13 8.54
CA PHE A 160 5.90 -8.03 9.73
C PHE A 160 6.78 -9.27 9.87
N ASN A 161 8.00 -9.12 10.40
CA ASN A 161 8.73 -10.31 10.86
C ASN A 161 7.99 -10.94 12.04
N LEU A 162 7.72 -10.13 13.08
CA LEU A 162 7.03 -10.54 14.30
C LEU A 162 6.13 -9.42 14.82
N ILE A 163 4.86 -9.74 15.06
CA ILE A 163 3.91 -8.87 15.74
C ILE A 163 3.75 -9.26 17.23
N PRO A 164 3.84 -8.31 18.18
CA PRO A 164 3.50 -8.58 19.58
C PRO A 164 2.02 -8.79 19.79
N LEU A 165 1.71 -9.56 20.81
CA LEU A 165 0.35 -9.79 21.26
C LEU A 165 -0.37 -8.50 21.68
N GLN A 166 0.36 -7.54 22.27
CA GLN A 166 -0.23 -6.27 22.66
C GLN A 166 -0.73 -5.45 21.46
N ASP A 167 -0.04 -5.52 20.32
CA ASP A 167 -0.46 -4.83 19.09
C ASP A 167 -1.72 -5.50 18.53
N LEU A 168 -1.86 -6.83 18.63
CA LEU A 168 -3.08 -7.55 18.24
C LEU A 168 -4.27 -7.22 19.16
N ILE A 169 -4.06 -7.14 20.47
CA ILE A 169 -5.09 -6.69 21.42
C ILE A 169 -5.52 -5.27 21.07
N SER A 170 -4.55 -4.37 20.84
CA SER A 170 -4.83 -2.99 20.44
C SER A 170 -5.62 -2.92 19.13
N LEU A 171 -5.26 -3.74 18.14
CA LEU A 171 -5.98 -3.81 16.86
C LEU A 171 -7.43 -4.26 17.05
N LYS A 172 -7.69 -5.32 17.83
CA LYS A 172 -9.04 -5.75 18.18
C LYS A 172 -9.84 -4.59 18.80
N GLU A 173 -9.29 -3.93 19.80
CA GLU A 173 -9.94 -2.79 20.48
C GLU A 173 -10.24 -1.63 19.52
N ASN A 174 -9.36 -1.37 18.55
CA ASN A 174 -9.59 -0.34 17.54
C ASN A 174 -10.67 -0.74 16.55
N PHE A 175 -10.78 -2.00 16.14
CA PHE A 175 -11.90 -2.48 15.33
C PHE A 175 -13.25 -2.35 16.05
N LEU A 176 -13.29 -2.58 17.36
CA LEU A 176 -14.51 -2.43 18.15
C LEU A 176 -14.98 -0.96 18.25
N LYS A 177 -14.07 0.01 18.08
CA LYS A 177 -14.34 1.45 18.26
C LYS A 177 -14.43 2.23 16.94
N SER A 178 -13.60 1.88 15.96
CA SER A 178 -13.48 2.60 14.70
C SER A 178 -14.55 2.11 13.70
N PRO A 179 -15.42 2.98 13.19
CA PRO A 179 -16.36 2.61 12.14
C PRO A 179 -15.70 2.47 10.76
N THR A 180 -14.48 3.01 10.57
CA THR A 180 -13.81 3.05 9.26
C THR A 180 -12.96 1.82 8.99
N LEU A 181 -12.41 1.17 10.03
CA LEU A 181 -11.65 -0.07 9.90
C LEU A 181 -12.56 -1.21 9.44
N THR A 182 -12.29 -1.72 8.25
CA THR A 182 -13.05 -2.81 7.61
C THR A 182 -12.20 -4.06 7.41
N ARG A 183 -10.92 -3.93 7.05
CA ARG A 183 -10.00 -5.03 6.86
C ARG A 183 -8.59 -4.67 7.33
N PHE A 184 -7.93 -5.61 7.99
CA PHE A 184 -6.54 -5.49 8.41
C PHE A 184 -5.87 -6.87 8.34
N GLU A 185 -5.09 -7.08 7.29
CA GLU A 185 -4.31 -8.28 7.03
C GLU A 185 -2.86 -8.09 7.49
N ILE A 186 -2.37 -9.06 8.24
CA ILE A 186 -1.01 -9.08 8.77
C ILE A 186 -0.36 -10.38 8.33
N ARG A 187 0.64 -10.29 7.46
CA ARG A 187 1.52 -11.42 7.14
C ARG A 187 2.71 -11.41 8.08
N SER A 188 3.02 -12.56 8.67
CA SER A 188 4.17 -12.69 9.57
C SER A 188 4.90 -14.01 9.42
N TYR A 189 6.17 -13.92 9.00
CA TYR A 189 7.02 -15.10 8.72
C TYR A 189 7.50 -15.81 9.98
N ASP A 190 7.70 -15.07 11.07
CA ASP A 190 8.09 -15.64 12.37
C ASP A 190 6.88 -15.85 13.29
N TYR A 191 5.66 -15.82 12.72
CA TYR A 191 4.47 -16.07 13.50
C TYR A 191 4.37 -17.54 13.88
N ILE A 192 4.42 -17.78 15.19
CA ILE A 192 4.21 -19.11 15.75
C ILE A 192 2.72 -19.20 16.06
N GLY A 193 2.00 -19.96 15.24
CA GLY A 193 0.59 -20.27 15.48
C GLY A 193 0.35 -20.82 16.88
N LYS A 194 -0.83 -20.57 17.44
CA LYS A 194 -1.26 -20.88 18.83
C LYS A 194 -1.01 -19.78 19.87
N ARG A 195 -0.71 -18.55 19.47
CA ARG A 195 -0.61 -17.43 20.43
C ARG A 195 -1.93 -16.70 20.65
N LEU A 196 -2.85 -16.73 19.69
CA LEU A 196 -4.15 -16.06 19.82
C LEU A 196 -5.02 -16.63 20.95
N PRO A 197 -5.08 -17.95 21.21
CA PRO A 197 -5.86 -18.48 22.33
C PRO A 197 -5.44 -17.91 23.69
N ALA A 198 -4.17 -17.56 23.87
CA ALA A 198 -3.67 -16.98 25.12
C ALA A 198 -4.22 -15.57 25.41
N ILE A 199 -4.63 -14.82 24.38
CA ILE A 199 -5.11 -13.44 24.51
C ILE A 199 -6.59 -13.27 24.15
N PHE A 200 -7.14 -14.17 23.34
CA PHE A 200 -8.52 -14.10 22.87
C PHE A 200 -9.36 -15.30 23.32
N GLY A 201 -8.80 -16.26 24.05
CA GLY A 201 -9.46 -17.51 24.46
C GLY A 201 -9.68 -18.47 23.30
N ASP A 202 -10.44 -19.54 23.53
CA ASP A 202 -10.63 -20.59 22.51
C ASP A 202 -11.31 -20.06 21.22
N PRO A 203 -10.96 -20.59 20.04
CA PRO A 203 -11.65 -20.26 18.80
C PRO A 203 -13.17 -20.50 18.88
N SER A 204 -13.92 -19.73 18.09
CA SER A 204 -15.38 -19.78 18.04
C SER A 204 -15.95 -21.08 17.45
N THR A 205 -15.15 -21.81 16.67
CA THR A 205 -15.49 -23.14 16.15
C THR A 205 -14.35 -24.11 16.43
N GLN A 206 -14.64 -25.41 16.61
CA GLN A 206 -13.63 -26.41 16.97
C GLN A 206 -12.62 -26.69 15.83
N SER A 207 -12.90 -26.26 14.59
CA SER A 207 -12.11 -26.59 13.41
C SER A 207 -11.37 -25.41 12.78
N ASN A 208 -11.78 -24.18 13.05
CA ASN A 208 -11.20 -23.01 12.38
C ASN A 208 -10.65 -22.07 13.44
N ASN A 209 -9.38 -21.66 13.29
CA ASN A 209 -8.75 -20.64 14.13
C ASN A 209 -9.42 -19.27 13.84
N GLU A 210 -10.65 -19.13 14.30
CA GLU A 210 -11.57 -18.04 14.03
C GLU A 210 -12.13 -17.52 15.35
N TRP A 211 -12.25 -16.20 15.46
CA TRP A 211 -12.86 -15.53 16.60
C TRP A 211 -13.82 -14.47 16.12
N PHE A 212 -14.99 -14.39 16.75
CA PHE A 212 -15.97 -13.34 16.52
C PHE A 212 -16.09 -12.45 17.76
N PHE A 213 -15.94 -11.13 17.58
CA PHE A 213 -16.13 -10.14 18.65
C PHE A 213 -17.28 -9.19 18.33
N ARG A 214 -18.16 -9.01 19.31
CA ARG A 214 -19.33 -8.15 19.19
C ARG A 214 -18.91 -6.69 19.17
N ILE A 215 -19.35 -5.95 18.16
CA ILE A 215 -19.21 -4.50 18.13
C ILE A 215 -20.41 -3.87 18.83
N PRO A 216 -20.22 -3.08 19.91
CA PRO A 216 -21.33 -2.45 20.62
C PRO A 216 -22.20 -1.62 19.68
N ASN A 217 -23.53 -1.82 19.77
CA ASN A 217 -24.54 -1.08 19.00
C ASN A 217 -24.42 -1.15 17.45
N SER A 218 -23.65 -2.10 16.90
CA SER A 218 -23.53 -2.28 15.45
C SER A 218 -24.30 -3.53 14.97
N LYS A 219 -24.59 -3.64 13.67
CA LYS A 219 -25.03 -4.92 13.05
C LYS A 219 -23.85 -5.76 12.55
N ASP A 220 -22.63 -5.24 12.73
CA ASP A 220 -21.41 -5.92 12.34
C ASP A 220 -20.75 -6.59 13.55
N VAL A 221 -19.85 -7.51 13.24
CA VAL A 221 -18.93 -8.16 14.18
C VAL A 221 -17.51 -8.09 13.62
N VAL A 222 -16.54 -8.16 14.51
CA VAL A 222 -15.14 -8.34 14.13
C VAL A 222 -14.90 -9.84 13.98
N HIS A 223 -14.48 -10.24 12.80
CA HIS A 223 -14.06 -11.59 12.46
C HIS A 223 -12.54 -11.63 12.38
N LEU A 224 -11.93 -12.40 13.27
CA LEU A 224 -10.49 -12.63 13.32
C LEU A 224 -10.19 -14.05 12.85
N THR A 225 -9.30 -14.21 11.88
CA THR A 225 -8.83 -15.51 11.40
C THR A 225 -7.31 -15.64 11.52
N GLU A 226 -6.82 -16.82 11.86
CA GLU A 226 -5.39 -17.16 11.91
C GLU A 226 -5.07 -18.32 10.96
N SER A 227 -4.17 -18.07 10.01
CA SER A 227 -3.54 -19.08 9.17
C SER A 227 -2.09 -19.31 9.62
N LEU A 228 -1.34 -20.18 8.92
CA LEU A 228 0.08 -20.41 9.23
C LEU A 228 0.93 -19.14 9.19
N LEU A 229 0.61 -18.20 8.30
CA LEU A 229 1.41 -16.99 8.07
C LEU A 229 0.60 -15.70 8.17
N ASP A 230 -0.73 -15.78 8.30
CA ASP A 230 -1.61 -14.62 8.20
C ASP A 230 -2.51 -14.49 9.42
N ILE A 231 -2.68 -13.25 9.88
CA ILE A 231 -3.71 -12.86 10.84
C ILE A 231 -4.57 -11.82 10.14
N ASN A 232 -5.88 -12.07 10.05
CA ASN A 232 -6.81 -11.15 9.41
C ASN A 232 -7.87 -10.69 10.39
N PHE A 233 -8.08 -9.39 10.48
CA PHE A 233 -9.25 -8.79 11.10
C PHE A 233 -10.15 -8.25 10.00
N ASN A 234 -11.41 -8.66 10.02
CA ASN A 234 -12.43 -8.19 9.09
C ASN A 234 -13.66 -7.73 9.86
N ARG A 235 -14.32 -6.69 9.36
CA ARG A 235 -15.68 -6.34 9.76
C ARG A 235 -16.64 -7.10 8.86
N VAL A 236 -17.46 -7.98 9.43
CA VAL A 236 -18.46 -8.76 8.71
C VAL A 236 -19.83 -8.52 9.32
N LYS A 237 -20.90 -8.76 8.55
CA LYS A 237 -22.24 -8.59 9.11
C LYS A 237 -22.56 -9.76 10.04
N MET A 238 -23.42 -9.51 11.03
CA MET A 238 -23.91 -10.55 11.93
C MET A 238 -24.57 -11.73 11.19
N GLU A 239 -25.23 -11.47 10.06
CA GLU A 239 -25.88 -12.49 9.23
C GLU A 239 -24.89 -13.44 8.53
N ASP A 240 -23.63 -13.02 8.36
CA ASP A 240 -22.56 -13.82 7.75
C ASP A 240 -21.82 -14.69 8.78
N VAL A 241 -22.15 -14.57 10.08
CA VAL A 241 -21.54 -15.37 11.14
C VAL A 241 -22.09 -16.80 11.10
N PRO A 242 -21.24 -17.84 11.07
CA PRO A 242 -21.69 -19.23 11.04
C PRO A 242 -22.61 -19.58 12.20
N VAL A 243 -23.67 -20.36 11.91
CA VAL A 243 -24.59 -20.86 12.94
C VAL A 243 -23.82 -21.68 13.97
N GLY A 244 -24.00 -21.34 15.24
CA GLY A 244 -23.32 -22.01 16.36
C GLY A 244 -21.95 -21.44 16.74
N ALA A 245 -21.44 -20.44 16.01
CA ALA A 245 -20.22 -19.75 16.41
C ALA A 245 -20.41 -18.96 17.70
N VAL A 246 -19.44 -19.08 18.62
CA VAL A 246 -19.45 -18.29 19.86
C VAL A 246 -18.99 -16.86 19.56
N ILE A 247 -19.85 -15.88 19.85
CA ILE A 247 -19.54 -14.45 19.72
C ILE A 247 -19.14 -13.91 21.09
N LYS A 248 -17.94 -13.34 21.18
CA LYS A 248 -17.37 -12.79 22.41
C LYS A 248 -17.73 -11.31 22.56
N TYR A 249 -17.91 -10.84 23.80
CA TYR A 249 -18.18 -9.44 24.13
C TYR A 249 -16.91 -8.71 24.57
#